data_AF-A0A8X6XYF8-F1
#
_entry.id   AF-A0A8X6XYF8-F1
#
_cell.length_a   1.000
_cell.length_b   1.000
_cell.length_c   1.000
_cell.angle_alpha   90.00
_cell.angle_beta   90.00
_cell.angle_gamma   90.00
#
_symmetry.space_group_name_H-M   'P 1'
#
loop_
_entity.id
_entity.type
_entity.pdbx_description
1 polymer ?
#
loop_
_entity_poly.entity_id
_entity_poly.type
_entity_poly.pdbx_seq_one_letter_code
_entity_poly.pdbx_strand_id
1 'polypeptide(L)'
;MDGMNQWDMINFDGPEVRKEFVYNIYDLEYKRAAIRVGDYKLIIGYPGLPCDWLPISQQVEGIELEKSCQKSNISERGVYLFNIKDDPLEKNNLAPTEKVVLQRMKHRLDQMGRSMVPSDDPFPNFFAMRKLTRIGALVPGWCAAK
;
A
#
# COMPACT_ATOMS: atom_id res chain seq x y z
N MET A 1 17.24 7.00 5.28
CA MET A 1 16.84 5.65 5.73
C MET A 1 15.57 5.82 6.56
N ASP A 2 14.50 5.11 6.23
CA ASP A 2 13.17 5.28 6.88
C ASP A 2 12.91 4.24 8.00
N GLY A 3 13.90 3.38 8.25
CA GLY A 3 13.96 2.46 9.37
C GLY A 3 14.25 3.17 10.69
N MET A 4 13.83 2.55 11.79
CA MET A 4 14.16 2.98 13.16
C MET A 4 14.74 1.79 13.92
N ASN A 5 15.69 2.04 14.82
CA ASN A 5 16.15 1.00 15.75
C ASN A 5 15.01 0.64 16.70
N GLN A 6 14.62 -0.63 16.69
CA GLN A 6 13.52 -1.16 17.51
C GLN A 6 14.03 -2.21 18.51
N TRP A 7 15.35 -2.39 18.65
CA TRP A 7 15.92 -3.43 19.51
C TRP A 7 15.43 -3.33 20.94
N ASP A 8 15.48 -2.13 21.52
CA ASP A 8 15.09 -1.95 22.92
C ASP A 8 13.59 -2.18 23.14
N MET A 9 12.76 -1.79 22.16
CA MET A 9 11.32 -2.03 22.17
C MET A 9 10.99 -3.53 22.16
N ILE A 10 11.70 -4.31 21.32
CA ILE A 10 11.45 -5.75 21.16
C ILE A 10 12.03 -6.57 22.31
N ASN A 11 13.25 -6.24 22.75
CA ASN A 11 14.01 -7.08 23.67
C ASN A 11 13.74 -6.75 25.15
N PHE A 12 13.31 -5.52 25.46
CA PHE A 12 13.17 -5.05 26.83
C PHE A 12 11.78 -4.50 27.15
N ASP A 13 10.77 -4.76 26.30
CA ASP A 13 9.44 -4.14 26.41
C ASP A 13 9.54 -2.60 26.52
N GLY A 14 10.50 -2.05 25.78
CA GLY A 14 10.76 -0.61 25.74
C GLY A 14 9.62 0.16 25.06
N PRO A 15 9.58 1.50 25.22
CA PRO A 15 8.51 2.31 24.65
C PRO A 15 8.47 2.23 23.11
N GLU A 16 7.27 2.41 22.55
CA GLU A 16 7.09 2.45 21.10
C GLU A 16 7.93 3.57 20.43
N VAL A 17 8.76 3.17 19.47
CA VAL A 17 9.67 4.07 18.75
C VAL A 17 9.03 4.59 17.45
N ARG A 18 8.38 3.71 16.69
CA ARG A 18 7.73 4.06 15.42
C ARG A 18 6.30 4.54 15.65
N LYS A 19 6.05 5.82 15.38
CA LYS A 19 4.72 6.44 15.49
C LYS A 19 3.98 6.54 14.17
N GLU A 20 4.69 6.40 13.04
CA GLU A 20 4.10 6.49 11.72
C GLU A 20 4.91 5.74 10.67
N PHE A 21 4.25 5.41 9.57
CA PHE A 21 4.88 4.93 8.34
C PHE A 21 3.92 5.05 7.16
N VAL A 22 4.51 5.22 5.98
CA VAL A 22 3.82 5.16 4.69
C VAL A 22 3.83 3.71 4.21
N TYR A 23 2.67 3.19 3.78
CA TYR A 23 2.60 1.87 3.16
C TYR A 23 3.14 1.94 1.73
N ASN A 24 2.56 2.83 0.93
CA ASN A 24 3.00 3.15 -0.43
C ASN A 24 2.32 4.44 -0.89
N ILE A 25 2.91 5.10 -1.89
CA ILE A 25 2.30 6.19 -2.65
C ILE A 25 2.54 5.90 -4.12
N TYR A 26 1.46 5.81 -4.88
CA TYR A 26 1.47 5.65 -6.32
C TYR A 26 0.72 6.85 -6.94
N ASP A 27 1.42 7.64 -7.74
CA ASP A 27 0.96 8.96 -8.20
C ASP A 27 0.95 9.15 -9.73
N LEU A 28 1.08 8.07 -10.51
CA LEU A 28 1.19 8.14 -11.97
C LEU A 28 -0.11 8.49 -12.73
N GLU A 29 -1.27 7.97 -12.31
CA GLU A 29 -2.55 8.23 -13.00
C GLU A 29 -3.66 8.65 -12.02
N TYR A 30 -3.88 7.83 -11.00
CA TYR A 30 -4.74 8.13 -9.86
C TYR A 30 -3.93 7.93 -8.58
N LYS A 31 -3.98 8.91 -7.67
CA LYS A 31 -3.28 8.81 -6.39
C LYS A 31 -3.84 7.63 -5.59
N ARG A 32 -3.04 6.58 -5.46
CA ARG A 32 -3.30 5.44 -4.58
C ARG A 32 -2.26 5.46 -3.49
N ALA A 33 -2.68 5.64 -2.25
CA ALA A 33 -1.75 5.82 -1.16
C ALA A 33 -2.34 5.36 0.16
N ALA A 34 -1.47 4.91 1.07
CA ALA A 34 -1.86 4.66 2.44
C ALA A 34 -0.77 5.06 3.42
N ILE A 35 -1.18 5.59 4.57
CA ILE A 35 -0.31 5.99 5.67
C ILE A 35 -0.95 5.62 7.01
N ARG A 36 -0.14 5.21 7.97
CA ARG A 36 -0.54 5.04 9.37
C ARG A 36 0.19 6.06 10.23
N VAL A 37 -0.57 6.75 11.09
CA VAL A 37 -0.05 7.68 12.11
C VAL A 37 -0.76 7.38 13.43
N GLY A 38 0.00 6.82 14.37
CA GLY A 38 -0.54 6.25 15.61
C GLY A 38 -1.59 5.17 15.32
N ASP A 39 -2.78 5.37 15.89
CA ASP A 39 -3.90 4.44 15.78
C ASP A 39 -4.64 4.56 14.44
N TYR A 40 -4.45 5.65 13.69
CA TYR A 40 -5.23 5.90 12.47
C TYR A 40 -4.51 5.44 11.22
N LYS A 41 -5.27 4.82 10.31
CA LYS A 41 -4.85 4.49 8.94
C LYS A 41 -5.72 5.25 7.94
N LEU A 42 -5.06 5.95 7.02
CA LEU A 42 -5.69 6.62 5.89
C LEU A 42 -5.35 5.85 4.61
N ILE A 43 -6.36 5.64 3.77
CA ILE A 43 -6.23 5.13 2.41
C ILE A 43 -6.89 6.14 1.46
N ILE A 44 -6.16 6.51 0.40
CA ILE A 44 -6.64 7.35 -0.71
C ILE A 44 -6.63 6.53 -1.99
N GLY A 45 -7.70 6.64 -2.77
CA GLY A 45 -7.86 5.98 -4.04
C GLY A 45 -8.31 4.52 -3.90
N TYR A 46 -7.96 3.71 -4.89
CA TYR A 46 -8.30 2.28 -4.92
C TYR A 46 -7.37 1.46 -4.00
N PRO A 47 -7.89 0.77 -2.96
CA PRO A 47 -7.09 -0.03 -2.03
C PRO A 47 -6.57 -1.36 -2.62
N GLY A 48 -7.21 -1.88 -3.68
CA GLY A 48 -6.89 -3.18 -4.27
C GLY A 48 -8.00 -4.24 -4.12
N LEU A 49 -7.74 -5.43 -4.65
CA LEU A 49 -8.53 -6.66 -4.48
C LEU A 49 -7.84 -7.57 -3.45
N PRO A 50 -8.57 -8.47 -2.78
CA PRO A 50 -10.04 -8.59 -2.73
C PRO A 50 -10.67 -7.37 -2.06
N CYS A 51 -11.93 -7.08 -2.41
CA CYS A 51 -12.61 -5.88 -1.91
C CYS A 51 -13.39 -6.08 -0.60
N ASP A 52 -13.41 -7.32 -0.10
CA ASP A 52 -13.93 -7.69 1.20
C ASP A 52 -13.03 -8.75 1.85
N TRP A 53 -13.32 -9.08 3.10
CA TRP A 53 -12.65 -10.13 3.84
C TRP A 53 -12.82 -11.48 3.14
N LEU A 54 -11.71 -12.10 2.76
CA LEU A 54 -11.72 -13.47 2.26
C LEU A 54 -11.95 -14.44 3.42
N PRO A 55 -13.01 -15.25 3.40
CA PRO A 55 -13.19 -16.30 4.39
C PRO A 55 -12.12 -17.39 4.19
N ILE A 56 -11.82 -18.10 5.27
CA ILE A 56 -10.98 -19.30 5.20
C ILE A 56 -11.72 -20.32 4.33
N SER A 57 -11.13 -20.69 3.19
CA SER A 57 -11.69 -21.74 2.36
C SER A 57 -11.48 -23.11 3.02
N GLN A 58 -12.54 -23.89 3.11
CA GLN A 58 -12.49 -25.30 3.50
C GLN A 58 -12.19 -26.23 2.30
N GLN A 59 -12.10 -25.67 1.09
CA GLN A 59 -11.88 -26.43 -0.13
C GLN A 59 -10.38 -26.66 -0.39
N VAL A 60 -10.06 -27.84 -0.92
CA VAL A 60 -8.67 -28.26 -1.22
C VAL A 60 -8.19 -27.66 -2.54
N GLU A 61 -9.11 -27.34 -3.45
CA GLU A 61 -8.84 -26.58 -4.68
C GLU A 61 -8.81 -25.08 -4.35
N GLY A 62 -7.78 -24.39 -4.83
CA GLY A 62 -7.44 -23.02 -4.41
C GLY A 62 -8.58 -22.00 -4.56
N ILE A 63 -8.45 -20.89 -3.83
CA ILE A 63 -9.46 -19.81 -3.82
C ILE A 63 -9.42 -19.06 -5.16
N GLU A 64 -10.55 -18.98 -5.87
CA GLU A 64 -10.67 -18.09 -7.02
C GLU A 64 -10.75 -16.64 -6.51
N LEU A 65 -9.72 -15.85 -6.81
CA LEU A 65 -9.66 -14.46 -6.40
C LEU A 65 -10.70 -13.62 -7.16
N GLU A 66 -11.29 -12.66 -6.46
CA GLU A 66 -12.18 -11.68 -7.07
C GLU A 66 -11.46 -10.96 -8.22
N LYS A 67 -12.16 -10.83 -9.36
CA LYS A 67 -11.66 -10.10 -10.55
C LYS A 67 -12.15 -8.66 -10.62
N SER A 68 -13.18 -8.32 -9.83
CA SER A 68 -13.74 -6.96 -9.76
C SER A 68 -14.56 -6.75 -8.48
N CYS A 69 -14.65 -5.49 -8.04
CA CYS A 69 -15.36 -5.08 -6.83
C CYS A 69 -16.78 -4.62 -7.12
N GLN A 70 -17.68 -5.53 -7.47
CA GLN A 70 -19.07 -5.16 -7.77
C GLN A 70 -19.91 -4.87 -6.51
N LYS A 71 -19.45 -5.31 -5.32
CA LYS A 71 -20.24 -5.30 -4.08
C LYS A 71 -19.80 -4.30 -3.00
N SER A 72 -18.55 -3.85 -3.05
CA SER A 72 -18.00 -2.97 -2.03
C SER A 72 -18.23 -1.50 -2.41
N ASN A 73 -18.49 -0.63 -1.44
CA ASN A 73 -18.48 0.84 -1.60
C ASN A 73 -17.07 1.40 -1.87
N ILE A 74 -16.24 0.63 -2.57
CA ILE A 74 -14.85 0.95 -2.89
C ILE A 74 -14.82 1.64 -4.25
N SER A 75 -14.30 2.86 -4.26
CA SER A 75 -14.14 3.70 -5.45
C SER A 75 -12.67 3.95 -5.77
N GLU A 76 -12.35 4.15 -7.05
CA GLU A 76 -11.02 4.56 -7.52
C GLU A 76 -10.54 5.89 -6.93
N ARG A 77 -11.48 6.75 -6.51
CA ARG A 77 -11.21 8.03 -5.83
C ARG A 77 -11.69 8.01 -4.38
N GLY A 78 -11.81 6.82 -3.80
CA GLY A 78 -12.28 6.64 -2.44
C GLY A 78 -11.35 7.25 -1.40
N VAL A 79 -11.91 7.55 -0.23
CA VAL A 79 -11.18 8.02 0.95
C VAL A 79 -11.66 7.21 2.13
N TYR A 80 -10.74 6.49 2.76
CA TYR A 80 -11.04 5.61 3.89
C TYR A 80 -10.15 5.95 5.06
N LEU A 81 -10.76 6.15 6.22
CA LEU A 81 -10.07 6.44 7.47
C LEU A 81 -10.54 5.42 8.52
N PHE A 82 -9.60 4.71 9.12
CA PHE A 82 -9.89 3.72 10.14
C PHE A 82 -9.07 4.01 11.38
N ASN A 83 -9.64 3.72 12.55
CA ASN A 83 -8.88 3.62 13.79
C ASN A 83 -8.55 2.13 14.00
N ILE A 84 -7.30 1.74 13.74
CA ILE A 84 -6.85 0.34 13.74
C ILE A 84 -6.79 -0.24 15.15
N LYS A 85 -6.68 0.61 16.18
CA LYS A 85 -6.72 0.16 17.58
C LYS A 85 -8.11 -0.35 17.95
N ASP A 86 -9.14 0.38 17.55
CA ASP A 86 -10.53 0.05 17.88
C ASP A 86 -11.23 -0.80 16.80
N ASP A 87 -10.79 -0.69 15.54
CA ASP A 87 -11.31 -1.40 14.36
C ASP A 87 -10.16 -1.98 13.52
N PRO A 88 -9.52 -3.07 13.99
CA PRO A 88 -8.45 -3.75 13.25
C PRO A 88 -8.95 -4.42 11.97
N LEU A 89 -10.27 -4.61 11.81
CA LEU A 89 -10.89 -5.24 10.65
C LEU A 89 -11.32 -4.23 9.57
N GLU A 90 -11.08 -2.94 9.79
CA GLU A 90 -11.34 -1.87 8.83
C GLU A 90 -12.79 -1.86 8.31
N LYS A 91 -13.75 -2.16 9.19
CA LYS A 91 -15.18 -2.25 8.84
C LYS A 91 -15.85 -0.89 8.82
N ASN A 92 -15.39 0.04 9.64
CA ASN A 92 -16.06 1.31 9.91
C ASN A 92 -15.25 2.49 9.35
N ASN A 93 -15.61 2.95 8.15
CA ASN A 93 -14.96 4.12 7.55
C ASN A 93 -15.36 5.41 8.28
N LEU A 94 -14.40 6.02 8.97
CA LEU A 94 -14.53 7.27 9.73
C LEU A 94 -14.30 8.53 8.87
N ALA A 95 -13.97 8.40 7.58
CA ALA A 95 -13.67 9.56 6.74
C ALA A 95 -14.82 10.59 6.66
N PRO A 96 -16.11 10.21 6.65
CA PRO A 96 -17.22 11.16 6.64
C PRO A 96 -17.39 11.94 7.96
N THR A 97 -17.07 11.30 9.10
CA THR A 97 -17.33 11.82 10.45
C THR A 97 -16.12 12.55 11.03
N GLU A 98 -14.93 11.94 10.96
CA GLU A 98 -13.69 12.41 11.59
C GLU A 98 -12.87 13.35 10.68
N LYS A 99 -13.46 14.48 10.32
CA LYS A 99 -12.87 15.42 9.33
C LYS A 99 -11.53 16.01 9.79
N VAL A 100 -11.36 16.29 11.08
CA VAL A 100 -10.12 16.88 11.63
C VAL A 100 -8.96 15.90 11.49
N VAL A 101 -9.16 14.66 11.90
CA VAL A 101 -8.16 13.59 11.76
C VAL A 101 -7.85 13.36 10.30
N LEU A 102 -8.88 13.30 9.45
CA LEU A 102 -8.71 13.14 8.00
C LEU A 102 -7.80 14.21 7.39
N GLN A 103 -8.03 15.48 7.71
CA GLN A 103 -7.21 16.57 7.17
C GLN A 103 -5.76 16.49 7.65
N ARG A 104 -5.54 16.14 8.93
CA ARG A 104 -4.19 15.94 9.47
C ARG A 104 -3.47 14.79 8.75
N MET A 105 -4.15 13.67 8.53
CA MET A 105 -3.60 12.50 7.84
C MET A 105 -3.27 12.83 6.37
N LYS A 106 -4.17 13.54 5.67
CA LYS A 106 -3.92 14.01 4.30
C LYS A 106 -2.71 14.95 4.23
N HIS A 107 -2.64 15.90 5.15
CA HIS A 107 -1.50 16.81 5.23
C HIS A 107 -0.19 16.06 5.46
N ARG A 108 -0.17 15.08 6.37
CA ARG A 108 1.03 14.27 6.62
C ARG A 108 1.42 13.44 5.38
N LEU A 109 0.46 12.85 4.69
CA LEU A 109 0.69 12.12 3.46
C LEU A 109 1.29 13.01 2.36
N ASP A 110 0.80 14.24 2.21
CA ASP A 110 1.33 15.19 1.23
C ASP A 110 2.75 15.65 1.60
N GLN A 111 3.07 15.81 2.89
CA GLN A 111 4.43 16.07 3.33
C GLN A 111 5.38 14.94 2.93
N MET A 112 4.98 13.69 3.13
CA MET A 112 5.78 12.50 2.74
C MET A 112 5.92 12.41 1.21
N GLY A 113 4.88 12.78 0.46
CA GLY A 113 4.92 12.78 -1.00
C GLY A 113 5.94 13.77 -1.59
N ARG A 114 6.25 14.87 -0.90
CA ARG A 114 7.21 15.88 -1.40
C ARG A 114 8.66 15.40 -1.44
N SER A 115 9.01 14.39 -0.63
CA SER A 115 10.34 13.78 -0.64
C SER A 115 10.46 12.58 -1.57
N MET A 116 9.39 12.23 -2.30
CA MET A 116 9.43 11.12 -3.23
C MET A 116 10.28 11.45 -4.45
N VAL A 117 10.96 10.42 -4.95
CA VAL A 117 11.59 10.43 -6.27
C VAL A 117 10.57 9.87 -7.27
N PRO A 118 10.46 10.43 -8.48
CA PRO A 118 9.60 9.86 -9.52
C PRO A 118 9.90 8.39 -9.74
N SER A 119 8.84 7.61 -10.00
CA SER A 119 8.99 6.18 -10.28
C SER A 119 9.74 5.96 -11.60
N ASP A 120 10.78 5.13 -11.56
CA ASP A 120 11.46 4.62 -12.75
C ASP A 120 10.86 3.25 -13.12
N ASP A 121 9.80 3.28 -13.94
CA ASP A 121 9.09 2.08 -14.41
C ASP A 121 9.11 2.01 -15.95
N PRO A 122 10.26 1.71 -16.56
CA PRO A 122 10.40 1.69 -18.01
C PRO A 122 9.70 0.47 -18.63
N PHE A 123 9.15 0.64 -19.84
CA PHE A 123 8.62 -0.49 -20.61
C PHE A 123 9.66 -1.61 -20.81
N PRO A 124 9.23 -2.88 -20.83
CA PRO A 124 10.13 -4.01 -21.05
C PRO A 124 10.94 -3.85 -22.34
N ASN A 125 12.28 -3.97 -22.23
CA ASN A 125 13.13 -4.01 -23.41
C ASN A 125 13.12 -5.43 -24.01
N PHE A 126 12.19 -5.68 -24.94
CA PHE A 126 12.04 -6.97 -25.60
C PHE A 126 13.30 -7.43 -26.36
N PHE A 127 14.19 -6.53 -26.79
CA PHE A 127 15.47 -6.91 -27.43
C PHE A 127 16.47 -7.51 -26.44
N ALA A 128 16.57 -6.92 -25.24
CA ALA A 128 17.34 -7.50 -24.14
C ALA A 128 16.74 -8.86 -23.74
N MET A 129 15.41 -8.97 -23.72
CA MET A 129 14.71 -10.23 -23.43
C MET A 129 14.89 -11.30 -24.53
N ARG A 130 15.03 -10.91 -25.80
CA ARG A 130 15.19 -11.85 -26.94
C ARG A 130 16.56 -12.54 -26.97
N LYS A 131 17.58 -12.01 -26.31
CA LYS A 131 18.86 -12.73 -26.09
C LYS A 131 18.72 -13.85 -25.04
N LEU A 132 17.70 -13.81 -24.18
CA LEU A 132 17.43 -14.80 -23.12
C LEU A 132 16.85 -16.10 -23.65
N THR A 133 16.09 -16.05 -24.74
CA THR A 133 15.31 -17.20 -25.26
C THR A 133 16.15 -18.29 -25.92
N ARG A 134 17.45 -18.07 -26.17
CA ARG A 134 18.32 -19.07 -26.80
C ARG A 134 18.98 -20.05 -25.82
N ILE A 135 19.05 -19.72 -24.53
CA ILE A 135 19.74 -20.56 -23.53
C ILE A 135 18.84 -20.96 -22.35
N GLY A 136 17.58 -20.51 -22.32
CA GLY A 136 16.63 -20.87 -21.26
C GLY A 136 16.98 -20.31 -19.87
N ALA A 137 17.77 -19.25 -19.80
CA ALA A 137 18.23 -18.65 -18.55
C ALA A 137 17.96 -17.15 -18.50
N LEU A 138 17.67 -16.64 -17.30
CA LEU A 138 17.71 -15.21 -17.01
C LEU A 138 19.16 -14.75 -17.02
N VAL A 139 19.49 -13.72 -17.80
CA VAL A 139 20.84 -13.13 -17.86
C VAL A 139 20.78 -11.64 -17.50
N PRO A 140 21.90 -11.05 -17.06
CA PRO A 140 22.00 -9.61 -16.91
C PRO A 140 21.65 -8.90 -18.24
N GLY A 141 20.62 -8.06 -18.20
CA GLY A 141 20.22 -7.19 -19.29
C GLY A 141 19.86 -5.84 -18.69
N TRP A 142 20.47 -4.77 -19.19
CA TRP A 142 20.25 -3.45 -18.65
C TRP A 142 19.05 -2.80 -19.34
N CYS A 143 18.09 -2.33 -18.54
CA CYS A 143 17.23 -1.24 -18.96
C CYS A 143 18.07 0.04 -18.93
N ALA A 144 18.00 0.88 -19.95
CA ALA A 144 18.53 2.24 -19.87
C ALA A 144 17.49 3.06 -19.09
N ALA A 145 17.75 3.29 -17.80
CA ALA A 145 16.99 4.27 -17.00
C ALA A 145 17.17 5.66 -17.65
N LYS A 146 16.10 6.46 -17.70
CA LYS A 146 16.13 7.83 -18.22
C LYS A 146 16.51 8.83 -17.14
#